data_AF-A0A6F8SUN6-F1
#
_entry.id   AF-A0A6F8SUN6-F1
#
_cell.length_a   1.000
_cell.length_b   1.000
_cell.length_c   1.000
_cell.angle_alpha   90.00
_cell.angle_beta   90.00
_cell.angle_gamma   90.00
#
_symmetry.space_group_name_H-M   'P 1'
#
loop_
_entity.id
_entity.type
_entity.pdbx_description
1 polymer ?
#
loop_
_entity_poly.entity_id
_entity_poly.type
_entity_poly.pdbx_seq_one_letter_code
_entity_poly.pdbx_strand_id
1 'polypeptide(L)'
;MAGLDTRGLASGFAQGFGLMNQYQQQQFQNERAEKQDAMQAERFNMQKQQFSAQQEDAQRQRDMEEIQFTLGKIGSGMDVAEDELETLRRYPKFWAALDPQTDVSINQAMAVIDPNTTVDANDPESLEALNQMFGAEINRGEGGQKRVVTMYPAPDGQSVALELEVVGEDGNTYRAPMTEGRGTAEDDLVKYIPVEALVEQVQGMRLLRNTMRTPEAQQRATQVLSLLRGDSQERWEQVEGPDGSILQRNTVTGELKSVIGRASQRGGGSGSTPSRIQEAEALVGRGVYPTFAEAYEAVRARAGESSQMDTRYISFLGDELDRIDEQLDSYSLSEEAREELSARREQLAQELDIASRQAFDRPQASQPPPESSGNQSGPQVGDVEDGYEFLGGDPANPDNWRAR
;
A
#
# COMPACT_ATOMS: atom_id res chain seq x y z
N MET A 1 -23.19 -64.65 -71.82
CA MET A 1 -24.14 -64.33 -70.74
C MET A 1 -23.33 -64.07 -69.48
N ALA A 2 -23.07 -62.80 -69.17
CA ALA A 2 -22.33 -62.39 -67.98
C ALA A 2 -23.34 -61.80 -66.99
N GLY A 3 -23.59 -62.51 -65.90
CA GLY A 3 -24.47 -62.05 -64.83
C GLY A 3 -23.76 -60.98 -64.00
N LEU A 4 -24.28 -59.76 -64.04
CA LEU A 4 -23.93 -58.69 -63.11
C LEU A 4 -24.44 -59.08 -61.71
N ASP A 5 -23.50 -59.41 -60.83
CA ASP A 5 -23.75 -59.82 -59.45
C ASP A 5 -24.08 -58.60 -58.58
N THR A 6 -25.39 -58.33 -58.43
CA THR A 6 -25.93 -57.23 -57.62
C THR A 6 -25.88 -57.50 -56.12
N ARG A 7 -25.34 -58.65 -55.67
CA ARG A 7 -25.25 -59.00 -54.25
C ARG A 7 -24.13 -58.26 -53.50
N GLY A 8 -23.16 -57.65 -54.18
CA GLY A 8 -22.08 -56.87 -53.54
C GLY A 8 -22.45 -55.44 -53.16
N LEU A 9 -23.46 -54.83 -53.80
CA LEU A 9 -23.84 -53.43 -53.53
C LEU A 9 -24.77 -53.28 -52.32
N ALA A 10 -25.57 -54.29 -52.01
CA ALA A 10 -26.50 -54.25 -50.87
C ALA A 10 -25.80 -54.45 -49.51
N SER A 11 -24.69 -55.21 -49.46
CA SER A 11 -23.95 -55.42 -48.20
C SER A 11 -23.11 -54.21 -47.78
N GLY A 12 -22.58 -53.44 -48.73
CA GLY A 12 -21.83 -52.20 -48.43
C GLY A 12 -22.71 -51.11 -47.81
N PHE A 13 -23.99 -51.03 -48.18
CA PHE A 13 -24.94 -50.06 -47.60
C PHE A 13 -25.32 -50.39 -46.15
N ALA A 14 -25.55 -51.66 -45.83
CA ALA A 14 -25.88 -52.09 -44.46
C ALA A 14 -24.69 -51.89 -43.49
N GLN A 15 -23.46 -52.08 -43.96
CA GLN A 15 -22.24 -51.89 -43.16
C GLN A 15 -21.95 -50.39 -42.92
N GLY A 16 -22.28 -49.51 -43.87
CA GLY A 16 -22.17 -48.05 -43.71
C GLY A 16 -23.17 -47.47 -42.69
N PHE A 17 -24.40 -47.99 -42.63
CA PHE A 17 -25.41 -47.52 -41.65
C PHE A 17 -25.06 -47.88 -40.20
N GLY A 18 -24.43 -49.05 -39.96
CA GLY A 18 -23.97 -49.43 -38.61
C GLY A 18 -22.88 -48.51 -38.08
N LEU A 19 -21.93 -48.13 -38.93
CA LEU A 19 -20.85 -47.19 -38.61
C LEU A 19 -21.37 -45.77 -38.36
N MET A 20 -22.33 -45.30 -39.16
CA MET A 20 -22.94 -43.98 -38.98
C MET A 20 -23.73 -43.89 -37.66
N ASN A 21 -24.48 -44.95 -37.31
CA ASN A 21 -25.29 -44.97 -36.10
C ASN A 21 -24.42 -45.02 -34.83
N GLN A 22 -23.29 -45.75 -34.89
CA GLN A 22 -22.31 -45.77 -33.80
C GLN A 22 -21.63 -44.40 -33.60
N TYR A 23 -21.25 -43.72 -34.69
CA TYR A 23 -20.65 -42.39 -34.63
C TYR A 23 -21.62 -41.34 -34.07
N GLN A 24 -22.89 -41.39 -34.50
CA GLN A 24 -23.92 -40.46 -34.04
C GLN A 24 -24.26 -40.69 -32.56
N GLN A 25 -24.30 -41.95 -32.12
CA GLN A 25 -24.53 -42.27 -30.70
C GLN A 25 -23.34 -41.87 -29.82
N GLN A 26 -22.11 -41.92 -30.33
CA GLN A 26 -20.92 -41.45 -29.64
C GLN A 26 -20.88 -39.92 -29.53
N GLN A 27 -21.29 -39.20 -30.60
CA GLN A 27 -21.45 -37.74 -30.54
C GLN A 27 -22.47 -37.31 -29.49
N PHE A 28 -23.64 -37.94 -29.44
CA PHE A 28 -24.66 -37.61 -28.43
C PHE A 28 -24.20 -37.91 -26.99
N GLN A 29 -23.36 -38.93 -26.78
CA GLN A 29 -22.80 -39.21 -25.46
C GLN A 29 -21.76 -38.16 -25.05
N ASN A 30 -20.87 -37.77 -25.97
CA ASN A 30 -19.88 -36.73 -25.72
C ASN A 30 -20.55 -35.38 -25.45
N GLU A 31 -21.56 -35.00 -26.25
CA GLU A 31 -22.29 -33.74 -26.06
C GLU A 31 -23.03 -33.68 -24.71
N ARG A 32 -23.57 -34.83 -24.23
CA ARG A 32 -24.16 -34.90 -22.89
C ARG A 32 -23.11 -34.79 -21.79
N ALA A 33 -21.95 -35.43 -21.96
CA ALA A 33 -20.86 -35.35 -21.01
C ALA A 33 -20.34 -33.90 -20.91
N GLU A 34 -20.05 -33.27 -22.05
CA GLU A 34 -19.64 -31.85 -22.11
C GLU A 34 -20.69 -30.93 -21.51
N LYS A 35 -21.98 -31.17 -21.78
CA LYS A 35 -23.06 -30.37 -21.18
C LYS A 35 -23.15 -30.57 -19.66
N GLN A 36 -22.93 -31.78 -19.15
CA GLN A 36 -22.90 -32.05 -17.71
C GLN A 36 -21.69 -31.39 -17.04
N ASP A 37 -20.53 -31.44 -17.68
CA ASP A 37 -19.30 -30.81 -17.18
C ASP A 37 -19.42 -29.28 -17.19
N ALA A 38 -19.98 -28.70 -18.25
CA ALA A 38 -20.25 -27.27 -18.34
C ALA A 38 -21.22 -26.80 -17.25
N MET A 39 -22.31 -27.55 -17.00
CA MET A 39 -23.24 -27.24 -15.91
C MET A 39 -22.59 -27.40 -14.52
N GLN A 40 -21.69 -28.36 -14.32
CA GLN A 40 -20.95 -28.52 -13.07
C GLN A 40 -19.97 -27.36 -12.86
N ALA A 41 -19.24 -26.97 -13.90
CA ALA A 41 -18.33 -25.83 -13.87
C ALA A 41 -19.09 -24.52 -13.56
N GLU A 42 -20.24 -24.30 -14.18
CA GLU A 42 -21.10 -23.13 -13.92
C GLU A 42 -21.60 -23.11 -12.47
N ARG A 43 -22.06 -24.26 -11.93
CA ARG A 43 -22.48 -24.37 -10.53
C ARG A 43 -21.33 -24.09 -9.56
N PHE A 44 -20.14 -24.60 -9.87
CA PHE A 44 -18.94 -24.35 -9.06
C PHE A 44 -18.55 -22.87 -9.08
N ASN A 45 -18.59 -22.23 -10.25
CA ASN A 45 -18.33 -20.79 -10.39
C ASN A 45 -19.35 -19.95 -9.62
N MET A 46 -20.64 -20.29 -9.71
CA MET A 46 -21.70 -19.63 -8.95
C MET A 46 -21.52 -19.81 -7.44
N GLN A 47 -21.16 -21.02 -6.98
CA GLN A 47 -20.88 -21.28 -5.57
C GLN A 47 -19.66 -20.50 -5.07
N LYS A 48 -18.59 -20.43 -5.88
CA LYS A 48 -17.40 -19.64 -5.57
C LYS A 48 -17.75 -18.16 -5.45
N GLN A 49 -18.57 -17.63 -6.36
CA GLN A 49 -19.02 -16.23 -6.34
C GLN A 49 -19.90 -15.93 -5.12
N GLN A 50 -20.81 -16.84 -4.75
CA GLN A 50 -21.62 -16.70 -3.54
C GLN A 50 -20.75 -16.71 -2.28
N PHE A 51 -19.76 -17.60 -2.22
CA PHE A 51 -18.86 -17.69 -1.08
C PHE A 51 -17.96 -16.46 -0.95
N SER A 52 -17.44 -15.92 -2.05
CA SER A 52 -16.65 -14.68 -2.03
C SER A 52 -17.50 -13.49 -1.59
N ALA A 53 -18.74 -13.36 -2.10
CA ALA A 53 -19.66 -12.31 -1.68
C ALA A 53 -19.99 -12.42 -0.18
N GLN A 54 -20.24 -13.64 0.30
CA GLN A 54 -20.50 -13.89 1.73
C GLN A 54 -19.30 -13.54 2.61
N GLN A 55 -18.08 -13.86 2.19
CA GLN A 55 -16.87 -13.48 2.92
C GLN A 55 -16.69 -11.97 2.95
N GLU A 56 -16.92 -11.28 1.84
CA GLU A 56 -16.81 -9.83 1.76
C GLU A 56 -17.83 -9.15 2.67
N ASP A 57 -19.09 -9.61 2.67
CA ASP A 57 -20.12 -9.07 3.56
C ASP A 57 -19.81 -9.34 5.03
N ALA A 58 -19.29 -10.52 5.36
CA ALA A 58 -18.83 -10.83 6.71
C ALA A 58 -17.64 -9.94 7.12
N GLN A 59 -16.71 -9.65 6.21
CA GLN A 59 -15.61 -8.73 6.48
C GLN A 59 -16.12 -7.30 6.71
N ARG A 60 -17.02 -6.81 5.86
CA ARG A 60 -17.63 -5.49 6.02
C ARG A 60 -18.39 -5.37 7.35
N GLN A 61 -19.07 -6.43 7.78
CA GLN A 61 -19.75 -6.44 9.09
C GLN A 61 -18.76 -6.31 10.24
N ARG A 62 -17.66 -7.08 10.21
CA ARG A 62 -16.59 -6.97 11.21
C ARG A 62 -15.95 -5.59 11.21
N ASP A 63 -15.61 -5.07 10.03
CA ASP A 63 -15.03 -3.72 9.90
C ASP A 63 -16.01 -2.66 10.44
N MET A 64 -17.32 -2.80 10.23
CA MET A 64 -18.33 -1.87 10.76
C MET A 64 -18.47 -1.94 12.29
N GLU A 65 -18.40 -3.14 12.88
CA GLU A 65 -18.37 -3.31 14.34
C GLU A 65 -17.11 -2.68 14.94
N GLU A 66 -15.96 -2.90 14.31
CA GLU A 66 -14.68 -2.32 14.69
C GLU A 66 -14.71 -0.80 14.60
N ILE A 67 -15.28 -0.23 13.53
CA ILE A 67 -15.45 1.22 13.40
C ILE A 67 -16.33 1.78 14.51
N GLN A 68 -17.46 1.14 14.82
CA GLN A 68 -18.34 1.59 15.90
C GLN A 68 -17.61 1.56 17.25
N PHE A 69 -16.84 0.51 17.51
CA PHE A 69 -16.02 0.39 18.70
C PHE A 69 -14.96 1.50 18.77
N THR A 70 -14.22 1.72 17.69
CA THR A 70 -13.20 2.76 17.58
C THR A 70 -13.77 4.16 17.78
N LEU A 71 -14.89 4.49 17.12
CA LEU A 71 -15.58 5.77 17.31
C LEU A 71 -16.08 5.93 18.76
N GLY A 72 -16.50 4.83 19.40
CA GLY A 72 -16.83 4.80 20.83
C GLY A 72 -15.63 5.11 21.72
N LYS A 73 -14.45 4.52 21.44
CA LYS A 73 -13.20 4.81 22.15
C LYS A 73 -12.81 6.29 22.01
N ILE A 74 -12.89 6.84 20.80
CA ILE A 74 -12.65 8.27 20.55
C ILE A 74 -13.65 9.12 21.36
N GLY A 75 -14.94 8.77 21.33
CA GLY A 75 -16.00 9.44 22.09
C GLY A 75 -15.79 9.41 23.61
N SER A 76 -15.05 8.41 24.11
CA SER A 76 -14.68 8.29 25.53
C SER A 76 -13.32 8.93 25.87
N GLY A 77 -12.60 9.47 24.89
CA GLY A 77 -11.27 10.06 25.08
C GLY A 77 -10.12 9.04 25.15
N MET A 78 -10.38 7.76 24.88
CA MET A 78 -9.37 6.69 24.92
C MET A 78 -8.45 6.73 23.69
N ASP A 79 -7.25 6.18 23.83
CA ASP A 79 -6.31 5.98 22.71
C ASP A 79 -6.85 4.94 21.71
N VAL A 80 -6.57 5.19 20.43
CA VAL A 80 -6.91 4.32 19.30
C VAL A 80 -5.65 3.62 18.84
N ALA A 81 -5.72 2.31 18.63
CA ALA A 81 -4.60 1.50 18.14
C ALA A 81 -4.39 1.68 16.63
N GLU A 82 -3.21 1.32 16.11
CA GLU A 82 -2.89 1.56 14.69
C GLU A 82 -3.76 0.74 13.75
N ASP A 83 -4.08 -0.50 14.10
CA ASP A 83 -5.01 -1.38 13.35
C ASP A 83 -6.42 -0.78 13.27
N GLU A 84 -6.91 -0.23 14.39
CA GLU A 84 -8.18 0.50 14.44
C GLU A 84 -8.17 1.74 13.53
N LEU A 85 -7.03 2.45 13.46
CA LEU A 85 -6.83 3.58 12.55
C LEU A 85 -6.80 3.12 11.09
N GLU A 86 -6.13 2.02 10.75
CA GLU A 86 -6.12 1.45 9.41
C GLU A 86 -7.53 1.10 8.95
N THR A 87 -8.35 0.51 9.82
CA THR A 87 -9.77 0.27 9.53
C THR A 87 -10.50 1.58 9.27
N LEU A 88 -10.33 2.63 10.09
CA LEU A 88 -10.92 3.94 9.80
C LEU A 88 -10.40 4.58 8.50
N ARG A 89 -9.13 4.36 8.13
CA ARG A 89 -8.55 4.87 6.87
C ARG A 89 -9.26 4.27 5.65
N ARG A 90 -9.63 2.99 5.72
CA ARG A 90 -10.39 2.29 4.66
C ARG A 90 -11.81 2.85 4.48
N TYR A 91 -12.37 3.55 5.48
CA TYR A 91 -13.75 4.06 5.46
C TYR A 91 -13.82 5.58 5.69
N PRO A 92 -13.41 6.40 4.70
CA PRO A 92 -13.34 7.86 4.82
C PRO A 92 -14.67 8.56 5.12
N LYS A 93 -15.81 7.90 4.86
CA LYS A 93 -17.15 8.43 5.18
C LYS A 93 -17.35 8.77 6.66
N PHE A 94 -16.58 8.16 7.56
CA PHE A 94 -16.66 8.43 9.00
C PHE A 94 -15.77 9.59 9.45
N TRP A 95 -14.85 10.07 8.59
CA TRP A 95 -13.92 11.13 8.96
C TRP A 95 -14.63 12.45 9.23
N ALA A 96 -15.74 12.71 8.53
CA ALA A 96 -16.59 13.86 8.81
C ALA A 96 -17.08 13.86 10.27
N ALA A 97 -17.37 12.71 10.89
CA ALA A 97 -17.79 12.67 12.30
C ALA A 97 -16.71 13.20 13.26
N LEU A 98 -15.44 13.10 12.87
CA LEU A 98 -14.30 13.52 13.68
C LEU A 98 -14.00 15.01 13.56
N ASP A 99 -14.51 15.67 12.51
CA ASP A 99 -14.25 17.08 12.25
C ASP A 99 -15.13 17.97 13.15
N PRO A 100 -14.56 18.91 13.93
CA PRO A 100 -15.32 19.85 14.74
C PRO A 100 -16.31 20.71 13.94
N GLN A 101 -16.02 21.01 12.67
CA GLN A 101 -16.91 21.82 11.83
C GLN A 101 -18.21 21.08 11.47
N THR A 102 -18.24 19.75 11.62
CA THR A 102 -19.39 18.93 11.23
C THR A 102 -20.65 19.25 12.03
N ASP A 103 -20.53 19.81 13.24
CA ASP A 103 -21.70 20.27 13.99
C ASP A 103 -22.42 21.42 13.26
N VAL A 104 -21.68 22.31 12.61
CA VAL A 104 -22.24 23.39 11.79
C VAL A 104 -22.92 22.79 10.56
N SER A 105 -22.26 21.87 9.87
CA SER A 105 -22.77 21.21 8.67
C SER A 105 -24.03 20.39 8.94
N ILE A 106 -24.11 19.71 10.07
CA ILE A 106 -25.33 18.99 10.51
C ILE A 106 -26.48 19.96 10.70
N ASN A 107 -26.25 21.07 11.41
CA ASN A 107 -27.30 22.05 11.67
C ASN A 107 -27.79 22.70 10.37
N GLN A 108 -26.86 23.05 9.47
CA GLN A 108 -27.20 23.60 8.16
C GLN A 108 -28.02 22.62 7.33
N ALA A 109 -27.60 21.36 7.23
CA ALA A 109 -28.33 20.35 6.48
C ALA A 109 -29.71 20.05 7.09
N MET A 110 -29.82 20.02 8.42
CA MET A 110 -31.11 19.91 9.09
C MET A 110 -32.04 21.07 8.76
N ALA A 111 -31.51 22.30 8.63
CA ALA A 111 -32.30 23.45 8.24
C ALA A 111 -32.81 23.31 6.79
N VAL A 112 -31.94 22.92 5.85
CA VAL A 112 -32.31 22.66 4.44
C VAL A 112 -33.42 21.60 4.31
N ILE A 113 -33.34 20.55 5.12
CA ILE A 113 -34.31 19.44 5.13
C ILE A 113 -35.65 19.89 5.73
N ASP A 114 -35.65 20.79 6.70
CA ASP A 114 -36.86 21.22 7.40
C ASP A 114 -37.68 22.19 6.52
N PRO A 115 -38.89 21.79 6.07
CA PRO A 115 -39.72 22.60 5.20
C PRO A 115 -40.21 23.91 5.85
N ASN A 116 -40.03 24.07 7.16
CA ASN A 116 -40.39 25.28 7.88
C ASN A 116 -39.28 26.33 7.90
N THR A 117 -38.09 26.03 7.37
CA THR A 117 -37.02 27.01 7.24
C THR A 117 -37.00 27.61 5.83
N THR A 118 -36.36 28.78 5.69
CA THR A 118 -36.17 29.46 4.41
C THR A 118 -34.76 29.23 3.85
N VAL A 119 -34.02 28.25 4.36
CA VAL A 119 -32.65 27.96 3.92
C VAL A 119 -32.72 27.34 2.52
N ASP A 120 -32.02 27.95 1.56
CA ASP A 120 -31.94 27.43 0.21
C ASP A 120 -30.88 26.32 0.17
N ALA A 121 -31.23 25.16 -0.38
CA ALA A 121 -30.30 24.06 -0.50
C ALA A 121 -29.11 24.32 -1.45
N ASN A 122 -29.24 25.34 -2.30
CA ASN A 122 -28.21 25.78 -3.24
C ASN A 122 -27.41 26.99 -2.74
N ASP A 123 -27.61 27.43 -1.50
CA ASP A 123 -26.74 28.45 -0.93
C ASP A 123 -25.32 27.87 -0.68
N PRO A 124 -24.27 28.71 -0.69
CA PRO A 124 -22.90 28.24 -0.54
C PRO A 124 -22.67 27.44 0.75
N GLU A 125 -23.31 27.85 1.86
CA GLU A 125 -23.17 27.20 3.16
C GLU A 125 -23.78 25.79 3.19
N SER A 126 -24.96 25.57 2.56
CA SER A 126 -25.56 24.23 2.46
C SER A 126 -24.77 23.31 1.53
N LEU A 127 -24.25 23.85 0.42
CA LEU A 127 -23.42 23.06 -0.50
C LEU A 127 -22.09 22.67 0.16
N GLU A 128 -21.47 23.55 0.95
CA GLU A 128 -20.28 23.23 1.73
C GLU A 128 -20.59 22.17 2.80
N ALA A 129 -21.68 22.32 3.54
CA ALA A 129 -22.13 21.33 4.52
C ALA A 129 -22.37 19.95 3.89
N LEU A 130 -22.99 19.91 2.71
CA LEU A 130 -23.23 18.68 1.96
C LEU A 130 -21.90 18.06 1.49
N ASN A 131 -21.00 18.86 0.92
CA ASN A 131 -19.67 18.39 0.51
C ASN A 131 -18.85 17.82 1.67
N GLN A 132 -18.98 18.40 2.87
CA GLN A 132 -18.31 17.89 4.06
C GLN A 132 -18.85 16.53 4.52
N MET A 133 -20.18 16.36 4.53
CA MET A 133 -20.80 15.13 5.04
C MET A 133 -20.83 13.99 4.03
N PHE A 134 -20.98 14.31 2.75
CA PHE A 134 -21.14 13.33 1.66
C PHE A 134 -19.92 13.27 0.75
N GLY A 135 -18.87 14.05 1.02
CA GLY A 135 -17.69 14.14 0.17
C GLY A 135 -17.08 12.78 -0.15
N ALA A 136 -17.02 11.88 0.84
CA ALA A 136 -16.52 10.51 0.64
C ALA A 136 -17.44 9.65 -0.26
N GLU A 137 -18.75 9.87 -0.27
CA GLU A 137 -19.68 9.22 -1.21
C GLU A 137 -19.63 9.84 -2.60
N ILE A 138 -19.40 11.15 -2.69
CA ILE A 138 -19.35 11.92 -3.94
C ILE A 138 -18.06 11.59 -4.69
N ASN A 139 -16.92 11.56 -3.99
CA ASN A 139 -15.59 11.29 -4.54
C ASN A 139 -15.33 9.81 -4.86
N ARG A 140 -16.36 8.96 -4.91
CA ARG A 140 -16.20 7.57 -5.39
C ARG A 140 -16.19 7.53 -6.92
N GLY A 141 -15.52 6.50 -7.45
CA GLY A 141 -15.41 6.25 -8.89
C GLY A 141 -14.31 7.07 -9.56
N GLU A 142 -14.27 7.01 -10.89
CA GLU A 142 -13.25 7.67 -11.72
C GLU A 142 -13.55 9.16 -11.92
N GLY A 143 -12.61 9.91 -12.51
CA GLY A 143 -12.83 11.30 -12.93
C GLY A 143 -12.24 12.36 -12.01
N GLY A 144 -11.43 12.01 -11.01
CA GLY A 144 -10.73 12.99 -10.17
C GLY A 144 -11.56 13.52 -8.99
N GLN A 145 -11.27 14.74 -8.55
CA GLN A 145 -11.90 15.33 -7.37
C GLN A 145 -13.27 15.91 -7.72
N LYS A 146 -14.28 15.58 -6.91
CA LYS A 146 -15.69 15.91 -7.15
C LYS A 146 -16.24 16.70 -5.97
N ARG A 147 -17.00 17.75 -6.27
CA ARG A 147 -17.78 18.50 -5.27
C ARG A 147 -19.15 18.86 -5.83
N VAL A 148 -20.18 18.86 -4.99
CA VAL A 148 -21.51 19.34 -5.35
C VAL A 148 -21.48 20.84 -5.51
N VAL A 149 -22.01 21.32 -6.63
CA VAL A 149 -22.18 22.75 -6.93
C VAL A 149 -23.63 23.17 -7.03
N THR A 150 -24.54 22.23 -7.27
CA THR A 150 -25.98 22.50 -7.34
C THR A 150 -26.76 21.22 -7.05
N MET A 151 -27.94 21.38 -6.45
CA MET A 151 -28.90 20.33 -6.16
C MET A 151 -30.25 20.67 -6.79
N TYR A 152 -30.81 19.70 -7.51
CA TYR A 152 -32.09 19.81 -8.19
C TYR A 152 -33.11 18.86 -7.55
N PRO A 153 -34.35 19.31 -7.27
CA PRO A 153 -35.42 18.40 -6.91
C PRO A 153 -35.73 17.49 -8.11
N ALA A 154 -35.87 16.20 -7.87
CA ALA A 154 -36.26 15.25 -8.90
C ALA A 154 -37.75 15.40 -9.23
N PRO A 155 -38.21 14.94 -10.42
CA PRO A 155 -39.61 15.04 -10.83
C PRO A 155 -40.61 14.33 -9.90
N ASP A 156 -40.14 13.37 -9.10
CA ASP A 156 -40.94 12.64 -8.10
C ASP A 156 -41.26 13.50 -6.85
N GLY A 157 -40.55 14.62 -6.65
CA GLY A 157 -40.65 15.47 -5.46
C GLY A 157 -40.13 14.83 -4.16
N GLN A 158 -39.54 13.63 -4.23
CA GLN A 158 -39.05 12.85 -3.08
C GLN A 158 -37.55 12.58 -3.12
N SER A 159 -36.93 12.83 -4.28
CA SER A 159 -35.50 12.63 -4.49
C SER A 159 -34.84 13.93 -4.96
N VAL A 160 -33.51 13.95 -4.94
CA VAL A 160 -32.68 15.03 -5.47
C VAL A 160 -31.66 14.49 -6.46
N ALA A 161 -31.34 15.28 -7.49
CA ALA A 161 -30.20 15.07 -8.36
C ALA A 161 -29.11 16.09 -7.99
N LEU A 162 -27.85 15.64 -7.95
CA LEU A 162 -26.70 16.48 -7.64
C LEU A 162 -25.94 16.79 -8.93
N GLU A 163 -25.63 18.06 -9.16
CA GLU A 163 -24.64 18.49 -10.14
C GLU A 163 -23.28 18.63 -9.45
N LEU A 164 -22.28 17.98 -10.02
CA LEU A 164 -20.93 17.94 -9.53
C LEU A 164 -20.05 18.83 -10.40
N GLU A 165 -19.18 19.59 -9.77
CA GLU A 165 -17.97 20.09 -10.41
C GLU A 165 -16.86 19.07 -10.18
N VAL A 166 -16.27 18.64 -11.28
CA VAL A 166 -15.26 17.59 -11.35
C VAL A 166 -13.97 18.23 -11.81
N VAL A 167 -12.91 18.08 -11.02
CA VAL A 167 -11.53 18.46 -11.35
C VAL A 167 -10.82 17.18 -11.80
N GLY A 168 -10.63 17.05 -13.11
CA GLY A 168 -9.95 15.92 -13.71
C GLY A 168 -8.47 15.85 -13.33
N GLU A 169 -7.81 14.74 -13.67
CA GLU A 169 -6.37 14.54 -13.44
C GLU A 169 -5.50 15.54 -14.24
N ASP A 170 -6.03 16.04 -15.35
CA ASP A 170 -5.43 17.08 -16.18
C ASP A 170 -5.58 18.49 -15.59
N GLY A 171 -6.27 18.62 -14.44
CA GLY A 171 -6.59 19.88 -13.77
C GLY A 171 -7.72 20.67 -14.42
N ASN A 172 -8.34 20.17 -15.50
CA ASN A 172 -9.48 20.81 -16.10
C ASN A 172 -10.73 20.59 -15.25
N THR A 173 -11.58 21.62 -15.19
CA THR A 173 -12.84 21.56 -14.45
C THR A 173 -14.01 21.46 -15.41
N TYR A 174 -14.94 20.57 -15.13
CA TYR A 174 -16.20 20.47 -15.86
C TYR A 174 -17.35 20.15 -14.90
N ARG A 175 -18.57 20.40 -15.34
CA ARG A 175 -19.78 20.09 -14.59
C ARG A 175 -20.50 18.89 -15.18
N ALA A 176 -20.96 18.00 -14.32
CA ALA A 176 -21.69 16.82 -14.72
C ALA A 176 -22.69 16.42 -13.63
N PRO A 177 -23.86 15.85 -14.00
CA PRO A 177 -24.74 15.25 -13.00
C PRO A 177 -24.07 14.04 -12.36
N MET A 178 -24.40 13.76 -11.10
CA MET A 178 -24.00 12.54 -10.43
C MET A 178 -24.72 11.34 -11.04
N THR A 179 -23.98 10.30 -11.45
CA THR A 179 -24.54 9.12 -12.12
C THR A 179 -24.59 7.89 -11.20
N GLU A 180 -25.36 6.87 -11.57
CA GLU A 180 -25.45 5.60 -10.82
C GLU A 180 -24.11 4.84 -10.83
N GLY A 181 -23.48 4.78 -12.01
CA GLY A 181 -22.17 4.13 -12.24
C GLY A 181 -20.98 4.90 -11.68
N ARG A 182 -21.18 6.17 -11.28
CA ARG A 182 -20.11 7.10 -10.85
C ARG A 182 -19.04 7.35 -11.92
N GLY A 183 -19.32 6.96 -13.16
CA GLY A 183 -18.41 7.10 -14.29
C GLY A 183 -18.62 8.40 -15.05
N THR A 184 -17.88 8.53 -16.15
CA THR A 184 -17.97 9.63 -17.11
C THR A 184 -18.59 9.20 -18.44
N ALA A 185 -19.12 7.97 -18.50
CA ALA A 185 -19.73 7.41 -19.70
C ALA A 185 -21.00 8.20 -20.09
N GLU A 186 -21.25 8.36 -21.38
CA GLU A 186 -22.40 9.14 -21.88
C GLU A 186 -23.75 8.44 -21.64
N ASP A 187 -23.74 7.11 -21.44
CA ASP A 187 -24.93 6.27 -21.23
C ASP A 187 -25.28 6.06 -19.75
N ASP A 188 -24.49 6.64 -18.83
CA ASP A 188 -24.71 6.55 -17.39
C ASP A 188 -25.97 7.33 -16.97
N LEU A 189 -26.86 6.67 -16.23
CA LEU A 189 -28.09 7.29 -15.73
C LEU A 189 -27.81 8.26 -14.58
N VAL A 190 -28.54 9.38 -14.55
CA VAL A 190 -28.51 10.33 -13.43
C VAL A 190 -29.01 9.63 -12.18
N LYS A 191 -28.22 9.71 -11.10
CA LYS A 191 -28.57 9.15 -9.81
C LYS A 191 -29.46 10.11 -9.03
N TYR A 192 -30.66 9.64 -8.74
CA TYR A 192 -31.56 10.29 -7.81
C TYR A 192 -31.33 9.77 -6.39
N ILE A 193 -31.08 10.68 -5.45
CA ILE A 193 -30.87 10.36 -4.04
C ILE A 193 -32.18 10.65 -3.30
N PRO A 194 -32.82 9.65 -2.66
CA PRO A 194 -33.99 9.91 -1.84
C PRO A 194 -33.68 10.90 -0.73
N VAL A 195 -34.55 11.89 -0.52
CA VAL A 195 -34.38 12.86 0.58
C VAL A 195 -34.27 12.14 1.92
N GLU A 196 -35.05 11.08 2.12
CA GLU A 196 -35.00 10.23 3.33
C GLU A 196 -33.60 9.68 3.61
N ALA A 197 -32.84 9.27 2.59
CA ALA A 197 -31.48 8.78 2.76
C ALA A 197 -30.52 9.89 3.22
N LEU A 198 -30.71 11.12 2.73
CA LEU A 198 -29.94 12.28 3.21
C LEU A 198 -30.25 12.57 4.68
N VAL A 199 -31.53 12.51 5.07
CA VAL A 199 -31.98 12.70 6.45
C VAL A 199 -31.36 11.64 7.38
N GLU A 200 -31.43 10.37 6.98
CA GLU A 200 -30.87 9.26 7.75
C GLU A 200 -29.36 9.43 7.97
N GLN A 201 -28.62 9.81 6.91
CA GLN A 201 -27.18 10.05 7.01
C GLN A 201 -26.85 11.21 7.95
N VAL A 202 -27.58 12.33 7.86
CA VAL A 202 -27.40 13.49 8.77
C VAL A 202 -27.70 13.10 10.23
N GLN A 203 -28.77 12.32 10.46
CA GLN A 203 -29.11 11.83 11.80
C GLN A 203 -28.07 10.85 12.36
N GLY A 204 -27.57 9.93 11.52
CA GLY A 204 -26.49 9.03 11.88
C GLY A 204 -25.22 9.79 12.27
N MET A 205 -24.84 10.80 11.48
CA MET A 205 -23.70 11.67 11.79
C MET A 205 -23.92 12.42 13.11
N ARG A 206 -25.12 12.94 13.35
CA ARG A 206 -25.48 13.60 14.61
C ARG A 206 -25.35 12.66 15.81
N LEU A 207 -25.76 11.40 15.68
CA LEU A 207 -25.59 10.40 16.75
C LEU A 207 -24.10 10.18 17.07
N LEU A 208 -23.25 10.02 16.04
CA LEU A 208 -21.80 9.90 16.22
C LEU A 208 -21.18 11.16 16.83
N ARG A 209 -21.59 12.35 16.39
CA ARG A 209 -21.14 13.62 16.97
C ARG A 209 -21.55 13.77 18.42
N ASN A 210 -22.74 13.31 18.79
CA ASN A 210 -23.22 13.38 20.16
C ASN A 210 -22.35 12.57 21.14
N THR A 211 -21.74 11.47 20.70
CA THR A 211 -20.81 10.70 21.54
C THR A 211 -19.46 11.40 21.72
N MET A 212 -19.12 12.37 20.87
CA MET A 212 -17.85 13.11 20.89
C MET A 212 -17.99 14.54 21.42
N ARG A 213 -19.05 14.83 22.21
CA ARG A 213 -19.30 16.19 22.72
C ARG A 213 -18.40 16.62 23.87
N THR A 214 -17.75 15.68 24.55
CA THR A 214 -16.86 16.01 25.67
C THR A 214 -15.58 16.68 25.14
N PRO A 215 -14.98 17.65 25.86
CA PRO A 215 -13.75 18.31 25.42
C PRO A 215 -12.62 17.31 25.13
N GLU A 216 -12.51 16.25 25.93
CA GLU A 216 -11.52 15.19 25.76
C GLU A 216 -11.75 14.42 24.45
N ALA A 217 -13.00 14.05 24.16
CA ALA A 217 -13.34 13.36 22.92
C ALA A 217 -13.10 14.23 21.67
N GLN A 218 -13.38 15.53 21.74
CA GLN A 218 -13.13 16.46 20.63
C GLN A 218 -11.63 16.59 20.33
N GLN A 219 -10.80 16.67 21.37
CA GLN A 219 -9.34 16.70 21.21
C GLN A 219 -8.84 15.40 20.57
N ARG A 220 -9.31 14.24 21.05
CA ARG A 220 -8.98 12.95 20.46
C ARG A 220 -9.45 12.81 19.03
N ALA A 221 -10.68 13.20 18.72
CA ALA A 221 -11.22 13.16 17.37
C ALA A 221 -10.38 14.00 16.40
N THR A 222 -9.96 15.20 16.83
CA THR A 222 -9.08 16.08 16.04
C THR A 222 -7.70 15.44 15.82
N GLN A 223 -7.12 14.83 16.86
CA GLN A 223 -5.85 14.11 16.76
C GLN A 223 -5.93 12.94 15.79
N VAL A 224 -6.95 12.10 15.92
CA VAL A 224 -7.19 10.96 15.01
C VAL A 224 -7.41 11.46 13.59
N LEU A 225 -8.21 12.50 13.39
CA LEU A 225 -8.45 13.07 12.06
C LEU A 225 -7.15 13.56 11.40
N SER A 226 -6.25 14.19 12.16
CA SER A 226 -4.94 14.59 11.63
C SER A 226 -4.08 13.40 11.20
N LEU A 227 -4.14 12.29 11.95
CA LEU A 227 -3.42 11.06 11.61
C LEU A 227 -4.02 10.40 10.36
N LEU A 228 -5.34 10.41 10.22
CA LEU A 228 -6.05 9.84 9.07
C LEU A 228 -5.81 10.62 7.78
N ARG A 229 -5.74 11.96 7.85
CA ARG A 229 -5.47 12.81 6.68
C ARG A 229 -4.02 12.73 6.20
N GLY A 230 -3.12 12.10 6.96
CA GLY A 230 -1.68 12.20 6.74
C GLY A 230 -1.15 13.62 7.00
N ASP A 231 -1.97 14.48 7.62
CA ASP A 231 -1.59 15.81 8.09
C ASP A 231 -0.68 15.75 9.33
N SER A 232 -0.23 14.55 9.70
CA SER A 232 0.95 14.33 10.51
C SER A 232 2.19 14.86 9.77
N GLN A 233 2.24 16.17 9.56
CA GLN A 233 3.48 16.88 9.75
C GLN A 233 3.92 16.48 11.15
N GLU A 234 4.86 15.55 11.23
CA GLU A 234 5.49 15.20 12.48
C GLU A 234 6.01 16.50 13.10
N ARG A 235 5.26 17.03 14.06
CA ARG A 235 5.66 18.24 14.76
C ARG A 235 6.62 17.76 15.83
N TRP A 236 7.89 17.78 15.46
CA TRP A 236 8.98 17.51 16.37
C TRP A 236 9.29 18.78 17.15
N GLU A 237 8.98 18.80 18.44
CA GLU A 237 9.39 19.86 19.36
C GLU A 237 10.75 19.52 19.96
N GLN A 238 11.66 20.49 20.03
CA GLN A 238 12.92 20.31 20.75
C GLN A 238 12.66 20.45 22.25
N VAL A 239 12.95 19.39 23.01
CA VAL A 239 12.92 19.37 24.47
C VAL A 239 14.31 19.05 25.00
N GLU A 240 14.68 19.71 26.09
CA GLU A 240 15.95 19.46 26.78
C GLU A 240 15.80 18.19 27.62
N GLY A 241 16.60 17.18 27.30
CA GLY A 241 16.68 15.94 28.06
C GLY A 241 17.33 16.15 29.43
N PRO A 242 17.20 15.19 30.36
CA PRO A 242 17.74 15.29 31.71
C PRO A 242 19.25 15.52 31.77
N ASP A 243 19.96 15.16 30.70
CA ASP A 243 21.42 15.30 30.58
C ASP A 243 21.84 16.57 29.81
N GLY A 244 20.89 17.47 29.49
CA GLY A 244 21.12 18.65 28.64
C GLY A 244 21.22 18.36 27.14
N SER A 245 20.89 17.13 26.72
CA SER A 245 20.81 16.74 25.31
C SER A 245 19.54 17.33 24.67
N ILE A 246 19.63 17.76 23.41
CA ILE A 246 18.45 18.21 22.66
C ILE A 246 17.78 16.96 22.09
N LEU A 247 16.61 16.63 22.61
CA LEU A 247 15.74 15.59 22.08
C LEU A 247 14.66 16.24 21.22
N GLN A 248 14.27 15.58 20.14
CA GLN A 248 13.04 15.92 19.44
C GLN A 248 11.93 15.02 19.97
N ARG A 249 10.92 15.62 20.59
CA ARG A 249 9.69 14.94 20.97
C ARG A 249 8.66 15.14 19.88
N ASN A 250 8.17 14.06 19.30
CA ASN A 250 6.99 14.13 18.45
C ASN A 250 5.82 14.57 19.34
N THR A 251 5.23 15.75 19.07
CA THR A 251 4.16 16.30 19.92
C THR A 251 2.87 15.46 19.86
N VAL A 252 2.74 14.60 18.85
CA VAL A 252 1.56 13.75 18.63
C VAL A 252 1.76 12.37 19.25
N THR A 253 2.88 11.70 18.98
CA THR A 253 3.14 10.33 19.46
C THR A 253 3.85 10.28 20.81
N GLY A 254 4.51 11.37 21.20
CA GLY A 254 5.37 11.41 22.39
C GLY A 254 6.73 10.72 22.21
N GLU A 255 7.01 10.17 21.03
CA GLU A 255 8.29 9.53 20.72
C GLU A 255 9.45 10.53 20.85
N LEU A 256 10.52 10.11 21.52
CA LEU A 256 11.74 10.89 21.69
C LEU A 256 12.80 10.40 20.72
N LYS A 257 13.24 11.27 19.81
CA LYS A 257 14.35 11.00 18.90
C LYS A 257 15.55 11.83 19.35
N SER A 258 16.68 11.18 19.58
CA SER A 258 17.92 11.93 19.81
C SER A 258 18.31 12.60 18.50
N VAL A 259 18.39 13.93 18.49
CA VAL A 259 19.01 14.63 17.37
C VAL A 259 20.50 14.43 17.52
N ILE A 260 21.09 13.54 16.72
CA ILE A 260 22.54 13.37 16.64
C ILE A 260 23.08 14.64 15.96
N GLY A 261 23.32 15.66 16.77
CA GLY A 261 23.80 16.96 16.32
C GLY A 261 23.95 17.89 17.52
N ARG A 262 25.19 18.29 17.83
CA ARG A 262 25.44 19.39 18.78
C ARG A 262 24.66 20.61 18.31
N ALA A 263 24.03 21.32 19.26
CA ALA A 263 23.28 22.55 19.03
C ALA A 263 23.99 23.43 18.00
N SER A 264 23.37 23.62 16.83
CA SER A 264 23.94 24.48 15.81
C SER A 264 23.91 25.92 16.32
N GLN A 265 25.08 26.52 16.47
CA GLN A 265 25.17 27.96 16.59
C GLN A 265 24.57 28.56 15.32
N ARG A 266 23.48 29.34 15.51
CA ARG A 266 22.80 30.16 14.51
C ARG A 266 23.79 30.73 13.47
N GLY A 267 23.73 30.21 12.26
CA GLY A 267 24.36 30.76 11.06
C GLY A 267 23.55 30.32 9.86
N GLY A 268 22.79 31.24 9.27
CA GLY A 268 21.91 30.97 8.14
C GLY A 268 22.66 30.72 6.83
N GLY A 269 21.97 30.10 5.87
CA GLY A 269 22.44 30.04 4.49
C GLY A 269 21.97 28.82 3.71
N SER A 270 20.84 29.00 3.02
CA SER A 270 20.55 28.56 1.64
C SER A 270 21.54 27.57 0.99
N GLY A 271 21.01 26.42 0.54
CA GLY A 271 21.62 25.60 -0.51
C GLY A 271 22.88 24.84 -0.11
N SER A 272 22.84 24.08 0.97
CA SER A 272 23.94 23.19 1.34
C SER A 272 24.02 22.03 0.34
N THR A 273 24.99 22.06 -0.57
CA THR A 273 25.61 20.83 -1.08
C THR A 273 25.83 19.88 0.11
N PRO A 274 25.53 18.57 -0.01
CA PRO A 274 25.77 17.65 1.09
C PRO A 274 27.21 17.85 1.56
N SER A 275 27.36 18.02 2.88
CA SER A 275 28.70 18.23 3.43
C SER A 275 29.56 17.03 3.03
N ARG A 276 30.86 17.22 2.77
CA ARG A 276 31.77 16.12 2.40
C ARG A 276 31.71 14.93 3.37
N ILE A 277 31.31 15.18 4.61
CA ILE A 277 31.05 14.19 5.65
C ILE A 277 29.82 13.34 5.28
N GLN A 278 28.69 13.96 4.92
CA GLN A 278 27.49 13.24 4.49
C GLN A 278 27.73 12.42 3.22
N GLU A 279 28.49 12.96 2.26
CA GLU A 279 28.85 12.21 1.05
C GLU A 279 29.73 10.99 1.39
N ALA A 280 30.69 11.14 2.29
CA ALA A 280 31.52 10.03 2.75
C ALA A 280 30.73 8.99 3.57
N GLU A 281 29.80 9.40 4.44
CA GLU A 281 28.90 8.50 5.16
C GLU A 281 28.01 7.71 4.21
N ALA A 282 27.43 8.36 3.19
CA ALA A 282 26.60 7.71 2.19
C ALA A 282 27.40 6.66 1.38
N LEU A 283 28.65 6.95 1.04
CA LEU A 283 29.52 6.01 0.33
C LEU A 283 29.89 4.79 1.17
N VAL A 284 30.08 4.94 2.49
CA VAL A 284 30.28 3.80 3.39
C VAL A 284 28.99 2.99 3.57
N GLY A 285 27.85 3.67 3.78
CA GLY A 285 26.56 3.01 3.95
C GLY A 285 26.17 2.15 2.75
N ARG A 286 26.54 2.60 1.54
CA ARG A 286 26.34 1.86 0.27
C ARG A 286 27.40 0.79 0.01
N GLY A 287 28.34 0.57 0.93
CA GLY A 287 29.42 -0.41 0.78
C GLY A 287 30.48 -0.03 -0.27
N VAL A 288 30.46 1.21 -0.77
CA VAL A 288 31.44 1.68 -1.77
C VAL A 288 32.83 1.76 -1.13
N TYR A 289 32.93 2.22 0.11
CA TYR A 289 34.18 2.23 0.88
C TYR A 289 34.01 1.43 2.18
N PRO A 290 35.03 0.65 2.60
CA PRO A 290 34.97 -0.14 3.82
C PRO A 290 35.01 0.73 5.08
N THR A 291 35.59 1.93 5.00
CA THR A 291 35.72 2.83 6.14
C THR A 291 35.42 4.28 5.76
N PHE A 292 34.90 5.03 6.73
CA PHE A 292 34.63 6.47 6.58
C PHE A 292 35.88 7.27 6.26
N ALA A 293 37.05 6.89 6.79
CA ALA A 293 38.30 7.60 6.53
C ALA A 293 38.68 7.53 5.04
N GLU A 294 38.58 6.36 4.41
CA GLU A 294 38.85 6.20 2.98
C GLU A 294 37.83 6.95 2.12
N ALA A 295 36.54 6.86 2.48
CA ALA A 295 35.47 7.57 1.78
C ALA A 295 35.68 9.09 1.84
N TYR A 296 36.05 9.61 3.01
CA TYR A 296 36.27 11.03 3.22
C TYR A 296 37.49 11.55 2.47
N GLU A 297 38.58 10.79 2.42
CA GLU A 297 39.73 11.15 1.59
C GLU A 297 39.40 11.18 0.11
N ALA A 298 38.63 10.20 -0.39
CA ALA A 298 38.17 10.18 -1.78
C ALA A 298 37.29 11.39 -2.13
N VAL A 299 36.31 11.71 -1.29
CA VAL A 299 35.45 12.90 -1.44
C VAL A 299 36.27 14.19 -1.36
N ARG A 300 37.27 14.24 -0.48
CA ARG A 300 38.15 15.40 -0.31
C ARG A 300 39.09 15.59 -1.51
N ALA A 301 39.64 14.52 -2.06
CA ALA A 301 40.54 14.58 -3.22
C ALA A 301 39.85 15.15 -4.46
N ARG A 302 38.54 14.90 -4.59
CA ARG A 302 37.69 15.39 -5.70
C ARG A 302 37.24 16.84 -5.57
N ALA A 303 37.49 17.49 -4.44
CA ALA A 303 37.03 18.85 -4.18
C ALA A 303 37.67 19.88 -5.14
N GLY A 304 37.05 20.07 -6.31
CA GLY A 304 37.53 20.95 -7.37
C GLY A 304 37.25 20.44 -8.79
N GLU A 305 36.97 19.15 -8.97
CA GLU A 305 36.62 18.57 -10.27
C GLU A 305 35.10 18.45 -10.44
N SER A 306 34.56 19.08 -11.47
CA SER A 306 33.13 19.12 -11.77
C SER A 306 32.65 17.79 -12.37
N SER A 307 32.65 16.72 -11.59
CA SER A 307 32.01 15.46 -11.96
C SER A 307 30.70 15.29 -11.19
N GLN A 308 29.67 16.06 -11.56
CA GLN A 308 28.32 15.90 -10.99
C GLN A 308 27.52 14.75 -11.62
N MET A 309 27.96 14.24 -12.78
CA MET A 309 27.26 13.15 -13.48
C MET A 309 27.50 11.81 -12.81
N ASP A 310 28.74 11.52 -12.39
CA ASP A 310 29.07 10.20 -11.85
C ASP A 310 28.45 9.96 -10.47
N THR A 311 28.31 11.00 -9.64
CA THR A 311 27.66 10.89 -8.32
C THR A 311 26.16 10.64 -8.42
N ARG A 312 25.48 11.24 -9.41
CA ARG A 312 24.05 10.98 -9.64
C ARG A 312 23.81 9.56 -10.10
N TYR A 313 24.67 9.02 -10.96
CA TYR A 313 24.55 7.65 -11.42
C TYR A 313 24.80 6.63 -10.30
N ILE A 314 25.81 6.84 -9.46
CA ILE A 314 26.06 6.01 -8.26
C ILE A 314 24.88 6.10 -7.28
N SER A 315 24.30 7.29 -7.09
CA SER A 315 23.09 7.42 -6.25
C SER A 315 21.92 6.63 -6.82
N PHE A 316 21.67 6.76 -8.12
CA PHE A 316 20.60 6.04 -8.79
C PHE A 316 20.72 4.52 -8.62
N LEU A 317 21.92 3.97 -8.81
CA LEU A 317 22.18 2.53 -8.63
C LEU A 317 21.99 2.09 -7.17
N GLY A 318 22.42 2.92 -6.20
CA GLY A 318 22.18 2.65 -4.78
C GLY A 318 20.69 2.63 -4.43
N ASP A 319 19.94 3.63 -4.90
CA ASP A 319 18.50 3.74 -4.63
C ASP A 319 17.68 2.65 -5.34
N GLU A 320 18.22 2.00 -6.39
CA GLU A 320 17.62 0.82 -7.04
C GLU A 320 17.94 -0.48 -6.28
N LEU A 321 19.14 -0.62 -5.73
CA LEU A 321 19.49 -1.73 -4.83
C LEU A 321 18.61 -1.76 -3.58
N ASP A 322 18.42 -0.62 -2.92
CA ASP A 322 17.57 -0.53 -1.72
C ASP A 322 16.12 -0.97 -2.02
N ARG A 323 15.59 -0.60 -3.18
CA ARG A 323 14.25 -1.02 -3.63
C ARG A 323 14.15 -2.52 -3.89
N ILE A 324 15.18 -3.14 -4.44
CA ILE A 324 15.20 -4.60 -4.65
C ILE A 324 15.30 -5.33 -3.31
N ASP A 325 16.10 -4.82 -2.38
CA ASP A 325 16.22 -5.42 -1.04
C ASP A 325 14.89 -5.36 -0.27
N GLU A 326 14.18 -4.23 -0.34
CA GLU A 326 12.82 -4.12 0.24
C GLU A 326 11.82 -5.08 -0.41
N GLN A 327 11.92 -5.30 -1.73
CA GLN A 327 11.09 -6.28 -2.43
C GLN A 327 11.41 -7.72 -1.99
N LEU A 328 12.70 -8.09 -1.92
CA LEU A 328 13.17 -9.41 -1.51
C LEU A 328 12.71 -9.78 -0.10
N ASP A 329 12.65 -8.80 0.81
CA ASP A 329 12.16 -8.97 2.19
C ASP A 329 10.64 -9.19 2.29
N SER A 330 9.88 -8.93 1.22
CA SER A 330 8.43 -9.16 1.23
C SER A 330 8.07 -10.67 1.23
N TYR A 331 7.09 -11.04 2.07
CA TYR A 331 6.65 -12.43 2.25
C TYR A 331 5.80 -12.98 1.09
N SER A 332 5.38 -12.15 0.15
CA SER A 332 4.41 -12.49 -0.91
C SER A 332 5.03 -12.88 -2.25
N LEU A 333 6.36 -12.86 -2.39
CA LEU A 333 7.02 -13.22 -3.63
C LEU A 333 7.03 -14.73 -3.88
N SER A 334 6.82 -15.12 -5.14
CA SER A 334 7.09 -16.49 -5.60
C SER A 334 8.60 -16.78 -5.57
N GLU A 335 8.96 -18.06 -5.51
CA GLU A 335 10.37 -18.50 -5.53
C GLU A 335 11.09 -18.05 -6.81
N GLU A 336 10.41 -18.13 -7.96
CA GLU A 336 10.92 -17.65 -9.25
C GLU A 336 11.18 -16.14 -9.25
N ALA A 337 10.26 -15.33 -8.68
CA ALA A 337 10.45 -13.88 -8.59
C ALA A 337 11.60 -13.50 -7.64
N ARG A 338 11.83 -14.30 -6.57
CA ARG A 338 12.98 -14.11 -5.69
C ARG A 338 14.31 -14.39 -6.38
N GLU A 339 14.37 -15.43 -7.21
CA GLU A 339 15.59 -15.77 -7.97
C GLU A 339 15.90 -14.69 -9.03
N GLU A 340 14.88 -14.15 -9.70
CA GLU A 340 15.06 -13.06 -10.66
C GLU A 340 15.55 -11.77 -9.97
N LEU A 341 14.93 -11.40 -8.84
CA LEU A 341 15.32 -10.21 -8.07
C LEU A 341 16.73 -10.35 -7.47
N SER A 342 17.12 -11.53 -6.99
CA SER A 342 18.46 -11.77 -6.46
C SER A 342 19.54 -11.67 -7.54
N ALA A 343 19.30 -12.23 -8.72
CA ALA A 343 20.19 -12.08 -9.87
C ALA A 343 20.31 -10.61 -10.31
N ARG A 344 19.19 -9.87 -10.34
CA ARG A 344 19.18 -8.44 -10.68
C ARG A 344 19.94 -7.60 -9.66
N ARG A 345 19.80 -7.91 -8.36
CA ARG A 345 20.55 -7.29 -7.26
C ARG A 345 22.06 -7.46 -7.46
N GLU A 346 22.52 -8.68 -7.75
CA GLU A 346 23.94 -8.95 -7.99
C GLU A 346 24.49 -8.15 -9.18
N GLN A 347 23.71 -8.03 -10.26
CA GLN A 347 24.09 -7.21 -11.41
C GLN A 347 24.25 -5.73 -11.02
N LEU A 348 23.28 -5.14 -10.31
CA LEU A 348 23.36 -3.74 -9.88
C LEU A 348 24.53 -3.49 -8.93
N ALA A 349 24.84 -4.45 -8.04
CA ALA A 349 25.98 -4.35 -7.14
C ALA A 349 27.31 -4.33 -7.92
N GLN A 350 27.44 -5.14 -8.98
CA GLN A 350 28.61 -5.13 -9.87
C GLN A 350 28.71 -3.81 -10.65
N GLU A 351 27.58 -3.30 -11.18
CA GLU A 351 27.53 -2.02 -11.88
C GLU A 351 27.90 -0.84 -10.96
N LEU A 352 27.41 -0.86 -9.72
CA LEU A 352 27.74 0.14 -8.69
C LEU A 352 29.25 0.15 -8.39
N ASP A 353 29.86 -1.03 -8.22
CA ASP A 353 31.30 -1.16 -7.99
C ASP A 353 32.10 -0.58 -9.17
N ILE A 354 31.74 -0.93 -10.41
CA ILE A 354 32.40 -0.39 -11.62
C ILE A 354 32.24 1.13 -11.70
N ALA A 355 31.02 1.65 -11.53
CA ALA A 355 30.74 3.08 -11.55
C ALA A 355 31.51 3.83 -10.47
N SER A 356 31.61 3.24 -9.27
CA SER A 356 32.39 3.82 -8.18
C SER A 356 33.88 3.87 -8.50
N ARG A 357 34.45 2.82 -9.09
CA ARG A 357 35.86 2.79 -9.50
C ARG A 357 36.16 3.87 -10.53
N GLN A 358 35.26 4.05 -11.51
CA GLN A 358 35.40 5.08 -12.53
C GLN A 358 35.27 6.49 -11.96
N ALA A 359 34.36 6.70 -11.01
CA ALA A 359 34.11 8.02 -10.41
C ALA A 359 35.18 8.46 -9.40
N PHE A 360 35.87 7.51 -8.78
CA PHE A 360 36.82 7.77 -7.69
C PHE A 360 38.26 7.33 -7.99
N ASP A 361 38.54 6.96 -9.24
CA ASP A 361 39.88 6.57 -9.72
C ASP A 361 40.55 5.52 -8.82
N ARG A 362 39.75 4.56 -8.35
CA ARG A 362 40.19 3.58 -7.36
C ARG A 362 41.08 2.55 -8.06
N PRO A 363 42.35 2.36 -7.64
CA PRO A 363 43.18 1.32 -8.20
C PRO A 363 42.47 -0.02 -8.00
N GLN A 364 42.45 -0.85 -9.05
CA GLN A 364 41.84 -2.18 -9.03
C GLN A 364 42.40 -2.90 -7.80
N ALA A 365 41.55 -3.09 -6.78
CA ALA A 365 41.93 -3.91 -5.64
C ALA A 365 42.27 -5.26 -6.26
N SER A 366 43.57 -5.57 -6.31
CA SER A 366 44.05 -6.89 -6.69
C SER A 366 43.23 -7.85 -5.87
N GLN A 367 42.39 -8.66 -6.55
CA GLN A 367 41.52 -9.65 -5.93
C GLN A 367 42.32 -10.24 -4.76
N PRO A 368 41.81 -10.14 -3.52
CA PRO A 368 42.53 -10.70 -2.40
C PRO A 368 42.89 -12.13 -2.82
N PRO A 369 44.19 -12.52 -2.77
CA PRO A 369 44.57 -13.88 -3.08
C PRO A 369 43.64 -14.79 -2.28
N PRO A 370 43.09 -15.86 -2.90
CA PRO A 370 42.07 -16.70 -2.29
C PRO A 370 42.48 -16.95 -0.85
N GLU A 371 41.63 -16.51 0.08
CA GLU A 371 41.94 -16.48 1.49
C GLU A 371 42.61 -17.79 1.88
N SER A 372 43.90 -17.73 2.18
CA SER A 372 44.53 -18.77 2.96
C SER A 372 43.79 -18.72 4.28
N SER A 373 42.85 -19.64 4.45
CA SER A 373 42.16 -19.99 5.69
C SER A 373 43.02 -19.55 6.86
N GLY A 374 42.55 -18.50 7.54
CA GLY A 374 43.31 -17.84 8.59
C GLY A 374 43.85 -18.87 9.57
N ASN A 375 44.99 -18.55 10.18
CA ASN A 375 45.49 -19.19 11.39
C ASN A 375 44.40 -19.14 12.48
N GLN A 376 43.40 -20.02 12.40
CA GLN A 376 42.76 -20.58 13.57
C GLN A 376 43.87 -21.35 14.25
N SER A 377 44.42 -20.74 15.31
CA SER A 377 45.22 -21.45 16.29
C SER A 377 44.41 -22.69 16.65
N GLY A 378 44.88 -23.86 16.22
CA GLY A 378 44.21 -25.12 16.48
C GLY A 378 44.00 -25.33 17.99
N PRO A 379 43.15 -26.30 18.37
CA PRO A 379 42.89 -26.60 19.77
C PRO A 379 44.20 -26.75 20.55
N GLN A 380 44.26 -26.13 21.72
CA GLN A 380 45.38 -26.27 22.64
C GLN A 380 45.23 -27.57 23.44
N VAL A 381 46.36 -28.13 23.90
CA VAL A 381 46.34 -29.34 24.73
C VAL A 381 45.46 -29.10 25.96
N GLY A 382 44.42 -29.91 26.12
CA GLY A 382 43.42 -29.79 27.19
C GLY A 382 42.08 -29.16 26.76
N ASP A 383 41.98 -28.63 25.53
CA ASP A 383 40.70 -28.19 24.98
C ASP A 383 39.74 -29.38 24.86
N VAL A 384 38.48 -29.16 25.27
CA VAL A 384 37.44 -30.19 25.24
C VAL A 384 36.39 -29.81 24.20
N GLU A 385 36.25 -30.65 23.18
CA GLU A 385 35.26 -30.49 22.12
C GLU A 385 34.45 -31.79 22.04
N ASP A 386 33.12 -31.68 22.09
CA ASP A 386 32.19 -32.82 22.01
C ASP A 386 32.46 -34.01 22.96
N GLY A 387 33.01 -33.73 24.14
CA GLY A 387 33.29 -34.72 25.18
C GLY A 387 34.64 -35.43 25.04
N TYR A 388 35.51 -34.97 24.13
CA TYR A 388 36.86 -35.45 23.95
C TYR A 388 37.87 -34.34 24.27
N GLU A 389 38.91 -34.69 25.02
CA GLU A 389 40.01 -33.81 25.41
C GLU A 389 41.17 -33.95 24.42
N PHE A 390 41.61 -32.83 23.84
CA PHE A 390 42.73 -32.81 22.90
C PHE A 390 44.06 -33.01 23.63
N LEU A 391 44.81 -34.06 23.28
CA LEU A 391 46.08 -34.44 23.89
C LEU A 391 47.30 -33.75 23.25
N GLY A 392 47.10 -33.01 22.15
CA GLY A 392 48.16 -32.36 21.37
C GLY A 392 48.56 -33.16 20.13
N GLY A 393 49.05 -32.45 19.11
CA GLY A 393 49.43 -33.03 17.82
C GLY A 393 48.59 -32.47 16.68
N ASP A 394 48.28 -33.30 15.69
CA ASP A 394 47.37 -32.96 14.59
C ASP A 394 45.92 -33.13 15.07
N PRO A 395 45.08 -32.07 15.10
CA PRO A 395 43.67 -32.16 15.47
C PRO A 395 42.85 -33.09 14.58
N ALA A 396 43.29 -33.34 13.34
CA ALA A 396 42.60 -34.25 12.43
C ALA A 396 42.87 -35.74 12.74
N ASN A 397 43.83 -36.06 13.62
CA ASN A 397 44.10 -37.44 14.01
C ASN A 397 43.29 -37.82 15.28
N PRO A 398 42.34 -38.76 15.20
CA PRO A 398 41.51 -39.16 16.34
C PRO A 398 42.32 -39.76 17.51
N ASP A 399 43.53 -40.29 17.28
CA ASP A 399 44.39 -40.79 18.34
C ASP A 399 44.91 -39.69 19.28
N ASN A 400 44.86 -38.42 18.84
CA ASN A 400 45.23 -37.25 19.64
C ASN A 400 44.06 -36.72 20.49
N TRP A 401 42.94 -37.44 20.55
CA TRP A 401 41.77 -37.08 21.35
C TRP A 401 41.45 -38.20 22.34
N ARG A 402 41.15 -37.83 23.59
CA ARG A 402 40.77 -38.77 24.64
C ARG A 402 39.35 -38.52 25.10
N ALA A 403 38.49 -39.55 25.01
CA ALA A 403 37.16 -39.49 25.61
C ALA A 403 37.27 -39.19 27.11
N ARG A 404 36.51 -38.20 27.58
CA ARG A 404 36.57 -37.75 28.96
C ARG A 404 35.74 -38.60 29.92
#